data_AF-A0A1L5KMI0-F1
#
_entry.id   AF-A0A1L5KMI0-F1
#
_cell.length_a   1.000
_cell.length_b   1.000
_cell.length_c   1.000
_cell.angle_alpha   90.00
_cell.angle_beta   90.00
_cell.angle_gamma   90.00
#
_symmetry.space_group_name_H-M   'P 1'
#
loop_
_entity.id
_entity.type
_entity.pdbx_description
1 polymer ?
#
loop_
_entity_poly.entity_id
_entity_poly.type
_entity_poly.pdbx_seq_one_letter_code
_entity_poly.pdbx_strand_id
1 'polypeptide(L)' 'HMDQTHLQLSREPRPLPKLIIKRKPESIFDYRFEDFEIEGYDPHPGIKAPVAI' A
#
# COMPACT_ATOMS: atom_id res chain seq x y z
N HIS A 1 -19.26 -1.62 4.63
CA HIS A 1 -18.25 -2.48 3.97
C HIS A 1 -18.12 -3.87 4.63
N MET A 2 -19.19 -4.46 5.18
CA MET A 2 -19.06 -5.67 6.00
C MET A 2 -18.52 -6.88 5.22
N ASP A 3 -19.06 -7.14 4.03
CA ASP A 3 -18.63 -8.27 3.19
C ASP A 3 -17.17 -8.14 2.74
N GLN A 4 -16.71 -6.92 2.40
CA GLN A 4 -15.32 -6.66 2.04
C GLN A 4 -14.36 -6.94 3.21
N THR A 5 -14.74 -6.53 4.42
CA THR A 5 -13.94 -6.77 5.63
C THR A 5 -13.87 -8.26 5.96
N HIS A 6 -14.99 -8.99 5.89
CA HIS A 6 -14.98 -10.44 6.10
C HIS A 6 -14.07 -11.15 5.10
N LEU A 7 -14.12 -10.77 3.82
CA LEU A 7 -13.20 -11.31 2.81
C LEU A 7 -11.74 -10.98 3.13
N GLN A 8 -11.42 -9.76 3.55
CA GLN A 8 -10.05 -9.38 3.91
C GLN A 8 -9.53 -10.17 5.10
N LEU A 9 -10.35 -10.35 6.14
CA LEU A 9 -10.00 -11.10 7.36
C LEU A 9 -9.82 -12.60 7.12
N SER A 10 -10.41 -13.14 6.05
CA SER A 10 -10.24 -14.55 5.66
C SER A 10 -8.92 -14.88 4.97
N ARG A 11 -8.12 -13.86 4.60
CA ARG A 11 -6.88 -14.04 3.83
C ARG A 11 -5.67 -14.19 4.75
N GLU A 12 -4.85 -15.20 4.48
CA GLU A 12 -3.56 -15.37 5.16
C GLU A 12 -2.63 -14.17 4.86
N PRO A 13 -1.98 -13.58 5.86
CA PRO A 13 -0.97 -12.55 5.65
C PRO A 13 0.20 -13.05 4.81
N ARG A 14 0.72 -12.18 3.94
CA ARG A 14 1.95 -12.41 3.16
C ARG A 14 3.10 -11.59 3.76
N PRO A 15 4.37 -11.90 3.41
CA PRO A 15 5.51 -11.10 3.83
C PRO A 15 5.31 -9.61 3.53
N LEU A 16 5.74 -8.75 4.45
CA LEU A 16 5.66 -7.31 4.26
C LEU A 16 6.65 -6.86 3.17
N PRO A 17 6.28 -5.87 2.34
CA PRO A 17 7.21 -5.26 1.39
C PRO A 17 8.25 -4.41 2.14
N LYS A 18 9.23 -3.90 1.38
CA LYS A 18 10.14 -2.85 1.84
C LYS A 18 9.83 -1.55 1.09
N LEU A 19 9.74 -0.44 1.83
CA LEU A 19 9.75 0.90 1.25
C LEU A 19 11.18 1.42 1.25
N ILE A 20 11.72 1.68 0.07
CA ILE A 20 13.02 2.28 -0.14
C ILE A 20 12.83 3.75 -0.49
N ILE A 21 13.45 4.64 0.29
CA ILE A 21 13.49 6.08 0.02
C ILE A 21 14.84 6.37 -0.62
N LYS A 22 14.87 6.58 -1.93
CA LYS A 22 16.08 6.69 -2.76
C LYS A 22 16.84 8.00 -2.54
N ARG A 23 16.13 9.05 -2.12
CA ARG A 23 16.67 10.39 -1.99
C ARG A 23 16.18 11.04 -0.71
N LYS A 24 17.00 11.89 -0.11
CA LYS A 24 16.62 12.76 1.00
C LYS A 24 16.81 14.23 0.60
N PRO A 25 15.78 14.92 0.06
CA PRO A 25 15.82 16.36 -0.19
C PRO A 25 16.00 17.19 1.08
N GLU A 26 16.29 18.48 0.89
CA GLU A 26 16.37 19.48 1.96
C GLU A 26 14.99 19.83 2.54
N SER A 27 13.94 19.88 1.71
CA SER A 27 12.56 20.09 2.14
C SER A 27 11.69 18.85 1.92
N ILE A 28 10.74 18.62 2.83
CA ILE A 28 9.73 17.56 2.68
C ILE A 28 8.82 17.78 1.47
N PHE A 29 8.73 19.02 0.97
CA PHE A 29 7.90 19.37 -0.20
C PHE A 29 8.59 19.05 -1.52
N ASP A 30 9.88 18.71 -1.51
CA ASP A 30 10.65 18.45 -2.73
C ASP A 30 10.63 16.97 -3.14
N TYR A 31 10.01 16.08 -2.36
CA TYR A 31 9.87 14.67 -2.71
C TYR A 31 9.00 14.48 -3.95
N ARG A 32 9.38 13.52 -4.79
CA ARG A 32 8.66 13.11 -6.00
C ARG A 32 8.36 11.61 -5.96
N PHE A 33 7.47 11.16 -6.84
CA PHE A 33 7.11 9.74 -6.91
C PHE A 33 8.32 8.84 -7.14
N GLU A 34 9.29 9.29 -7.94
CA GLU A 34 10.48 8.51 -8.29
C GLU A 34 11.47 8.34 -7.12
N ASP A 35 11.31 9.11 -6.04
CA ASP A 35 12.13 8.99 -4.84
C ASP A 35 11.74 7.80 -3.97
N PHE A 36 10.60 7.15 -4.26
CA PHE A 36 10.08 6.02 -3.50
C PHE A 36 10.05 4.77 -4.37
N GLU A 37 10.55 3.66 -3.84
CA GLU A 37 10.44 2.34 -4.45
C GLU A 37 9.86 1.35 -3.45
N ILE A 38 8.95 0.50 -3.92
CA ILE A 38 8.36 -0.56 -3.12
C ILE A 38 8.88 -1.89 -3.66
N GLU A 39 9.71 -2.56 -2.88
CA GLU A 39 10.26 -3.87 -3.23
C GLU A 39 9.47 -5.00 -2.57
N GLY A 40 9.20 -6.06 -3.33
CA GLY A 40 8.56 -7.27 -2.82
C GLY A 40 7.09 -7.11 -2.44
N TYR A 41 6.37 -6.16 -3.05
CA TYR A 41 4.93 -6.02 -2.83
C TYR A 41 4.14 -7.08 -3.60
N ASP A 42 3.71 -8.12 -2.89
CA ASP A 42 2.86 -9.20 -3.42
C ASP A 42 1.50 -9.23 -2.69
N PRO A 43 0.59 -8.29 -2.97
CA PRO A 43 -0.70 -8.23 -2.31
C PRO A 43 -1.66 -9.29 -2.84
N HIS A 44 -2.66 -9.63 -2.03
CA HIS A 44 -3.86 -10.28 -2.54
C HIS A 44 -4.63 -9.36 -3.51
N PRO A 45 -5.49 -9.90 -4.40
CA PRO A 45 -6.29 -9.09 -5.32
C PRO A 45 -7.11 -8.02 -4.60
N GLY A 46 -7.21 -6.83 -5.20
CA GLY A 46 -7.94 -5.70 -4.65
C GLY A 46 -9.41 -6.02 -4.34
N ILE A 47 -9.93 -5.44 -3.26
CA ILE A 47 -11.34 -5.59 -2.84
C ILE A 47 -12.05 -4.26 -3.10
N LYS A 48 -12.98 -4.23 -4.05
CA LYS A 48 -13.74 -3.02 -4.36
C LYS A 48 -14.81 -2.77 -3.29
N ALA A 49 -14.95 -1.52 -2.87
CA ALA A 49 -15.91 -1.11 -1.84
C ALA A 49 -16.47 0.31 -2.14
N PRO A 50 -17.78 0.56 -2.00
CA PRO A 50 -18.38 1.85 -2.32
C PRO A 50 -18.19 2.87 -1.18
N VAL A 51 -17.68 4.06 -1.48
CA VAL A 51 -17.54 5.13 -0.49
C VAL A 51 -18.93 5.71 -0.17
N ALA A 52 -19.23 5.91 1.11
CA ALA A 52 -20.45 6.60 1.53
C ALA A 52 -20.36 8.09 1.19
N ILE A 53 -21.45 8.65 0.68
CA ILE A 53 -21.60 10.08 0.36
C ILE A 53 -22.20 10.79 1.57
#